data_AF-A0A6G2UVH8-F1
#
_entry.id   AF-A0A6G2UVH8-F1
#
_cell.length_a   1.000
_cell.length_b   1.000
_cell.length_c   1.000
_cell.angle_alpha   90.00
_cell.angle_beta   90.00
_cell.angle_gamma   90.00
#
_symmetry.space_group_name_H-M   'P 1'
#
loop_
_entity.id
_entity.type
_entity.pdbx_description
1 polymer ?
#
loop_
_entity_poly.entity_id
_entity_poly.type
_entity_poly.pdbx_seq_one_letter_code
_entity_poly.pdbx_strand_id
1 'polypeptide(L)'
;MSLAQLHYTSADGDGTGEDGPTAARFTSVDASIPASVLTEAGPLLAYEAPRGTPDRLTDTALRALPEAYSFHVLSDGSGLLARTVAVRSPRTSAVRFHAHAVHLPPGTRLPGGTLPLTACRS
;
A
#
# COMPACT_ATOMS: atom_id res chain seq x y z
N MET A 1 -22.07 -5.51 -4.15
CA MET A 1 -20.80 -6.21 -4.42
C MET A 1 -19.72 -5.51 -3.62
N SER A 2 -18.89 -6.26 -2.89
CA SER A 2 -17.68 -5.71 -2.28
C SER A 2 -16.62 -5.52 -3.36
N LEU A 3 -15.84 -4.45 -3.26
CA LEU A 3 -14.71 -4.21 -4.17
C LEU A 3 -13.56 -5.15 -3.79
N ALA A 4 -12.79 -5.59 -4.79
CA ALA A 4 -11.67 -6.51 -4.56
C ALA A 4 -10.52 -5.79 -3.86
N GLN A 5 -9.85 -6.48 -2.94
CA GLN A 5 -8.83 -5.92 -2.06
C GLN A 5 -7.48 -6.61 -2.24
N LEU A 6 -6.41 -5.84 -2.02
CA LEU A 6 -5.06 -6.35 -1.88
C LEU A 6 -4.30 -5.60 -0.79
N HIS A 7 -3.44 -6.32 -0.10
CA HIS A 7 -2.61 -5.79 0.97
C HIS A 7 -1.13 -5.94 0.59
N TYR A 8 -0.37 -4.87 0.78
CA TYR A 8 1.07 -4.84 0.51
C TYR A 8 1.82 -4.44 1.78
N THR A 9 2.94 -5.08 2.08
CA THR A 9 3.82 -4.66 3.18
C THR A 9 5.22 -4.39 2.65
N SER A 10 5.81 -3.27 3.05
CA SER A 10 7.21 -2.96 2.71
C SER A 10 8.14 -4.07 3.20
N ALA A 11 9.22 -4.31 2.45
CA ALA A 11 10.20 -5.31 2.84
C ALA A 11 10.85 -4.98 4.19
N ASP A 12 11.40 -6.02 4.82
CA ASP A 12 12.35 -5.89 5.91
C ASP A 12 13.60 -5.33 5.24
N GLY A 13 13.84 -4.02 5.32
CA GLY A 13 15.11 -3.47 4.85
C GLY A 13 16.22 -4.11 5.69
N ASP A 14 16.99 -5.03 5.12
CA ASP A 14 18.22 -5.56 5.71
C ASP A 14 19.43 -4.68 5.38
N GLY A 15 19.21 -3.52 4.74
CA GLY A 15 20.21 -2.48 4.54
C GLY A 15 21.32 -2.86 3.55
N THR A 16 21.28 -4.07 2.95
CA THR A 16 22.17 -4.44 1.86
C THR A 16 21.54 -3.98 0.56
N GLY A 17 21.76 -2.70 0.25
CA GLY A 17 21.38 -2.08 -1.02
C GLY A 17 22.05 -2.79 -2.19
N GLU A 18 21.38 -3.81 -2.72
CA GLU A 18 21.49 -4.16 -4.12
C GLU A 18 20.28 -3.55 -4.83
N ASP A 19 20.55 -2.68 -5.81
CA ASP A 19 19.61 -2.00 -6.68
C ASP A 19 18.78 -3.00 -7.51
N GLY A 20 17.91 -3.75 -6.85
CA GLY A 20 16.89 -4.58 -7.44
C GLY A 20 15.51 -4.07 -7.03
N PRO A 21 14.48 -4.18 -7.88
CA PRO A 21 13.13 -3.84 -7.48
C PRO A 21 12.78 -4.62 -6.21
N THR A 22 12.52 -3.91 -5.11
CA THR A 22 12.12 -4.53 -3.85
C THR A 22 10.91 -5.41 -4.15
N ALA A 23 11.08 -6.74 -4.07
CA ALA A 23 10.05 -7.69 -4.48
C ALA A 23 8.75 -7.35 -3.74
N ALA A 24 7.68 -7.10 -4.49
CA ALA A 24 6.39 -6.73 -3.92
C ALA A 24 5.91 -7.84 -2.97
N ARG A 25 5.66 -7.50 -1.69
CA ARG A 25 5.17 -8.47 -0.71
C ARG A 25 3.67 -8.27 -0.53
N PHE A 26 2.91 -8.74 -1.51
CA PHE A 26 1.47 -8.88 -1.33
C PHE A 26 1.22 -9.90 -0.22
N THR A 27 0.65 -9.44 0.89
CA THR A 27 0.35 -10.28 2.06
C THR A 27 -1.03 -10.91 1.97
N SER A 28 -1.91 -10.34 1.15
CA SER A 28 -3.26 -10.84 0.86
C SER A 28 -3.74 -10.24 -0.44
N VAL A 29 -4.41 -11.02 -1.29
CA VAL A 29 -4.94 -10.60 -2.59
C VAL A 29 -6.23 -11.36 -2.85
N ASP A 30 -7.28 -10.65 -3.23
CA ASP A 30 -8.49 -11.28 -3.75
C ASP A 30 -8.25 -11.94 -5.11
N ALA A 31 -8.73 -13.18 -5.26
CA ALA A 31 -8.51 -14.01 -6.44
C ALA A 31 -9.06 -13.41 -7.75
N SER A 32 -9.97 -12.44 -7.67
CA SER A 32 -10.51 -11.73 -8.83
C SER A 32 -9.56 -10.68 -9.41
N ILE A 33 -8.46 -10.35 -8.73
CA ILE A 33 -7.51 -9.33 -9.18
C ILE A 33 -6.56 -9.93 -10.21
N PRO A 34 -6.49 -9.40 -11.44
CA PRO A 34 -5.60 -9.93 -12.47
C PRO A 34 -4.12 -9.82 -12.10
N ALA A 35 -3.32 -10.79 -12.51
CA ALA A 35 -1.87 -10.76 -12.26
C ALA A 35 -1.18 -9.54 -12.88
N SER A 36 -1.65 -9.04 -14.03
CA SER A 36 -1.16 -7.80 -14.65
C SER A 36 -1.35 -6.59 -13.74
N VAL A 37 -2.49 -6.51 -13.05
CA VAL A 37 -2.77 -5.46 -12.06
C VAL A 37 -1.82 -5.57 -10.87
N LEU A 38 -1.51 -6.77 -10.40
CA LEU A 38 -0.57 -6.96 -9.29
C LEU A 38 0.86 -6.53 -9.67
N THR A 39 1.29 -6.84 -10.89
CA THR A 39 2.59 -6.40 -11.41
C THR A 39 2.72 -4.88 -11.41
N GLU A 40 1.67 -4.16 -11.86
CA GLU A 40 1.67 -2.70 -11.89
C GLU A 40 1.48 -2.07 -10.49
N ALA A 41 0.64 -2.67 -9.64
CA ALA A 41 0.32 -2.17 -8.31
C ALA A 41 1.52 -2.24 -7.34
N GLY A 42 2.38 -3.27 -7.46
CA GLY A 42 3.47 -3.50 -6.51
C GLY A 42 4.38 -2.29 -6.31
N PRO A 43 5.00 -1.73 -7.37
CA PRO A 43 5.82 -0.53 -7.28
C PRO A 43 5.05 0.73 -6.83
N LEU A 44 3.77 0.86 -7.17
CA LEU A 44 2.94 2.01 -6.80
C LEU A 44 2.57 2.02 -5.31
N LEU A 45 2.51 0.85 -4.69
CA LEU A 45 2.21 0.67 -3.26
C LEU A 45 3.45 0.65 -2.37
N ALA A 46 4.64 0.60 -2.98
CA ALA A 46 5.88 0.72 -2.24
C ALA A 46 5.96 2.11 -1.61
N TYR A 47 6.05 2.16 -0.28
CA TYR A 47 6.23 3.38 0.48
C TYR A 47 7.47 3.26 1.35
N GLU A 48 8.31 4.28 1.30
CA GLU A 48 9.50 4.41 2.12
C GLU A 48 9.26 5.41 3.26
N ALA A 49 9.86 5.13 4.41
CA ALA A 49 9.80 6.05 5.55
C ALA A 49 10.39 7.42 5.16
N PRO A 50 9.86 8.54 5.71
CA PRO A 50 10.53 9.82 5.61
C PRO A 50 12.00 9.70 6.02
N ARG A 51 12.89 10.37 5.26
CA ARG A 51 14.33 10.31 5.50
C ARG A 51 14.66 10.66 6.95
N GLY A 52 15.48 9.82 7.60
CA GLY A 52 15.86 9.98 9.00
C GLY A 52 14.87 9.41 10.01
N THR A 53 13.81 8.72 9.55
CA THR A 53 12.94 7.92 10.44
C THR A 53 13.78 6.83 11.11
N PRO A 54 13.85 6.77 12.45
CA PRO A 54 14.54 5.69 13.15
C PRO A 54 13.91 4.34 12.87
N ASP A 55 14.74 3.30 12.69
CA ASP A 55 14.26 1.93 12.47
C ASP A 55 13.39 1.42 13.62
N ARG A 56 13.63 1.89 14.85
CA ARG A 56 12.84 1.52 16.02
C ARG A 56 12.21 2.74 16.65
N LEU A 57 10.88 2.75 16.67
CA LEU A 57 10.07 3.77 17.32
C LEU A 57 9.31 3.18 18.51
N THR A 58 8.92 4.04 19.45
CA THR A 58 7.85 3.71 20.41
C THR A 58 6.51 3.62 19.69
N ASP A 59 5.50 3.00 20.28
CA ASP A 59 4.18 2.88 19.63
C ASP A 59 3.51 4.24 19.39
N THR A 60 3.74 5.20 20.29
CA THR A 60 3.24 6.57 20.11
C THR A 60 3.93 7.27 18.95
N ALA A 61 5.26 7.13 18.82
CA ALA A 61 5.99 7.72 17.71
C ALA A 61 5.66 7.03 16.37
N LEU A 62 5.44 5.72 16.37
CA LEU A 62 5.01 4.96 15.19
C LEU A 62 3.65 5.48 14.67
N ARG A 63 2.68 5.69 15.56
CA ARG A 63 1.36 6.26 15.22
C ARG A 63 1.40 7.72 14.77
N ALA A 64 2.48 8.44 15.08
CA ALA A 64 2.68 9.82 14.68
C ALA A 64 3.31 9.95 13.28
N LEU A 65 3.76 8.84 12.68
CA LEU A 65 4.26 8.87 11.30
C LEU A 65 3.13 9.19 10.31
N PRO A 66 3.46 9.81 9.16
CA PRO A 66 2.46 10.14 8.15
C PRO A 66 1.72 8.91 7.62
N GLU A 67 0.43 9.10 7.33
CA GLU A 67 -0.32 8.20 6.47
C GLU A 67 -0.25 8.71 5.03
N ALA A 68 -0.13 7.79 4.07
CA ALA A 68 -0.18 8.12 2.66
C ALA A 68 -1.48 7.62 2.04
N TYR A 69 -2.07 8.45 1.20
CA TYR A 69 -3.28 8.15 0.43
C TYR A 69 -2.97 8.32 -1.03
N SER A 70 -3.32 7.33 -1.86
CA SER A 70 -3.07 7.40 -3.30
C SER A 70 -4.23 6.84 -4.11
N PHE A 71 -4.37 7.39 -5.31
CA PHE A 71 -5.26 6.87 -6.34
C PHE A 71 -4.49 6.81 -7.65
N HIS A 72 -4.52 5.65 -8.29
CA HIS A 72 -3.86 5.41 -9.56
C HIS A 72 -4.88 4.89 -10.57
N VAL A 73 -4.81 5.42 -11.80
CA VAL A 73 -5.43 4.78 -12.95
C VAL A 73 -4.37 3.87 -13.57
N LEU A 74 -4.67 2.58 -13.66
CA LEU A 74 -3.77 1.55 -14.17
C LEU A 74 -3.84 1.46 -15.69
N SER A 75 -2.90 0.75 -16.28
CA SER A 75 -2.74 0.63 -17.73
C SER A 75 -3.95 -0.05 -18.42
N ASP A 76 -4.69 -0.88 -17.70
CA ASP A 76 -5.95 -1.51 -18.19
C ASP A 76 -7.19 -0.61 -18.01
N GLY A 77 -7.00 0.63 -17.54
CA GLY A 77 -8.06 1.59 -17.25
C GLY A 77 -8.80 1.36 -15.93
N SER A 78 -8.38 0.36 -15.15
CA SER A 78 -8.90 0.15 -13.80
C SER A 78 -8.31 1.17 -12.81
N GLY A 79 -8.93 1.30 -11.65
CA GLY A 79 -8.45 2.15 -10.57
C GLY A 79 -7.81 1.34 -9.45
N LEU A 80 -6.83 1.92 -8.78
CA LEU A 80 -6.27 1.41 -7.54
C LEU A 80 -6.32 2.52 -6.49
N LEU A 81 -7.09 2.30 -5.43
CA LEU A 81 -7.22 3.22 -4.32
C LEU A 81 -6.52 2.65 -3.10
N ALA A 82 -5.59 3.39 -2.49
CA ALA A 82 -4.78 2.88 -1.40
C ALA A 82 -4.66 3.84 -0.21
N ARG A 83 -4.53 3.24 0.98
CA ARG A 83 -4.09 3.87 2.21
C ARG A 83 -2.91 3.11 2.76
N THR A 84 -1.81 3.80 3.01
CA THR A 84 -0.58 3.24 3.55
C THR A 84 -0.30 3.83 4.92
N VAL A 85 -0.01 2.97 5.90
CA VAL A 85 0.23 3.32 7.29
C VAL A 85 1.52 2.70 7.82
N ALA A 86 2.14 3.36 8.79
CA ALA A 86 3.26 2.77 9.51
C ALA A 86 2.79 1.61 10.41
N VAL A 87 3.51 0.51 10.36
CA VAL A 87 3.29 -0.68 11.20
C VAL A 87 4.60 -1.15 11.79
N ARG A 88 4.50 -1.95 12.86
CA ARG A 88 5.66 -2.60 13.45
C ARG A 88 5.83 -3.98 12.83
N SER A 89 7.06 -4.29 12.42
CA SER A 89 7.43 -5.66 12.11
C SER A 89 7.20 -6.59 13.31
N PRO A 90 6.47 -7.70 13.16
CA PRO A 90 6.40 -8.72 14.20
C PRO A 90 7.71 -9.51 14.38
N ARG A 91 8.62 -9.47 13.38
CA ARG A 91 9.87 -10.25 13.37
C ARG A 91 11.06 -9.45 13.92
N THR A 92 11.22 -8.21 13.48
CA THR A 92 12.42 -7.38 13.75
C THR A 92 12.13 -6.19 14.65
N SER A 93 10.85 -5.92 14.96
CA SER A 93 10.37 -4.70 15.61
C SER A 93 10.68 -3.39 14.88
N ALA A 94 11.22 -3.47 13.66
CA ALA A 94 11.52 -2.31 12.83
C ALA A 94 10.23 -1.66 12.29
N VAL A 95 10.30 -0.36 12.00
CA VAL A 95 9.25 0.39 11.30
C VAL A 95 9.10 -0.19 9.89
N ARG A 96 7.85 -0.38 9.47
CA ARG A 96 7.45 -0.77 8.11
C ARG A 96 6.22 -0.01 7.70
N PHE A 97 5.83 -0.18 6.45
CA PHE A 97 4.59 0.37 5.92
C PHE A 97 3.70 -0.73 5.37
N HIS A 98 2.41 -0.60 5.63
CA HIS A 98 1.39 -1.51 5.16
C HIS A 98 0.35 -0.73 4.38
N ALA A 99 0.14 -1.12 3.12
CA ALA A 99 -0.88 -0.55 2.26
C ALA A 99 -2.10 -1.46 2.22
N HIS A 100 -3.26 -0.90 2.55
CA HIS A 100 -4.56 -1.46 2.21
C HIS A 100 -5.01 -0.83 0.90
N ALA A 101 -5.24 -1.64 -0.12
CA ALA A 101 -5.68 -1.14 -1.41
C ALA A 101 -6.91 -1.88 -1.93
N VAL A 102 -7.69 -1.15 -2.72
CA VAL A 102 -8.92 -1.60 -3.36
C VAL A 102 -8.76 -1.45 -4.86
N HIS A 103 -9.00 -2.53 -5.58
CA HIS A 103 -9.07 -2.55 -7.04
C HIS A 103 -10.48 -2.17 -7.50
N LEU A 104 -10.54 -1.21 -8.41
CA LEU A 104 -11.76 -0.69 -9.01
C LEU A 104 -11.77 -1.10 -10.48
N PRO A 105 -12.65 -2.02 -10.91
CA PRO A 105 -12.79 -2.33 -12.33
C PRO A 105 -13.00 -1.07 -13.18
N PRO A 106 -12.61 -1.06 -14.47
CA PRO A 106 -12.78 0.10 -15.34
C PRO A 106 -14.21 0.65 -15.32
N GLY A 107 -14.35 1.97 -15.19
CA GLY A 107 -15.65 2.65 -15.12
C GLY A 107 -16.39 2.53 -13.77
N THR A 108 -15.81 1.88 -12.76
CA THR A 108 -16.40 1.81 -11.42
C THR A 108 -16.46 3.20 -10.79
N ARG A 109 -17.65 3.58 -10.31
CA ARG A 109 -17.84 4.79 -9.51
C ARG A 109 -17.73 4.44 -8.03
N LEU A 110 -17.10 5.32 -7.26
CA LEU A 110 -17.05 5.17 -5.82
C LEU A 110 -18.43 5.42 -5.18
N PRO A 111 -18.72 4.78 -4.04
CA PRO A 111 -19.97 4.97 -3.32
C PRO A 111 -20.26 6.45 -3.05
N GLY A 112 -21.51 6.86 -3.26
CA GLY A 112 -21.96 8.23 -3.00
C GLY A 112 -21.35 9.31 -3.90
N GLY A 113 -20.65 8.94 -4.99
CA GLY A 113 -19.94 9.91 -5.82
C GLY A 113 -18.74 10.55 -5.11
N THR A 114 -18.26 9.93 -4.03
CA THR A 114 -17.15 10.40 -3.22
C THR A 114 -15.87 10.50 -4.06
N LEU A 115 -15.10 11.57 -3.87
CA LEU A 115 -13.79 11.70 -4.50
C LEU A 115 -12.86 10.57 -4.02
N PRO A 116 -12.01 9.99 -4.89
CA PRO A 116 -11.15 8.86 -4.53
C PRO A 116 -10.43 8.98 -3.20
N LEU A 117 -9.69 10.07 -3.00
CA LEU A 117 -8.93 10.28 -1.75
C LEU A 117 -9.82 10.47 -0.52
N THR A 118 -11.06 10.92 -0.68
CA THR A 118 -12.00 11.05 0.44
C THR A 118 -12.49 9.68 0.89
N ALA A 119 -12.68 8.73 -0.04
CA ALA A 119 -13.11 7.38 0.27
C ALA A 119 -12.06 6.56 1.05
N CYS A 120 -10.78 6.93 1.01
CA CYS A 120 -9.77 6.26 1.85
C CYS A 120 -9.85 6.62 3.34
N ARG A 121 -10.52 7.72 3.70
CA ARG A 121 -10.53 8.27 5.08
C ARG A 121 -11.72 7.77 5.92
N SER A 122 -12.70 7.15 5.27
CA SER A 122 -13.91 6.59 5.90
C SER A 122 -13.70 5.14 6.30
#